data_AF-A0A3M2F1W0-F1
#
_entry.id   AF-A0A3M2F1W0-F1
#
_cell.length_a   1.000
_cell.length_b   1.000
_cell.length_c   1.000
_cell.angle_alpha   90.00
_cell.angle_beta   90.00
_cell.angle_gamma   90.00
#
_symmetry.space_group_name_H-M   'P 1'
#
loop_
_entity.id
_entity.type
_entity.pdbx_description
1 polymer ?
#
loop_
_entity_poly.entity_id
_entity_poly.type
_entity_poly.pdbx_seq_one_letter_code
_entity_poly.pdbx_strand_id
1 'polypeptide(L)' 'MKPRVVIEPAVTAPAFAEGRRLFEAYAAELEIDLCFQGFEQELRTLPQIYGPPAGRLLLARMDAAAVGVVGVRDLG' A
#
# COMPACT_ATOMS: atom_id res chain seq x y z
N MET A 1 -2.96 9.30 -26.08
CA MET A 1 -4.05 8.65 -25.33
C MET A 1 -3.59 8.54 -23.88
N LYS A 2 -4.39 8.97 -22.89
CA LYS A 2 -3.99 8.86 -21.47
C LYS A 2 -4.17 7.40 -21.02
N PRO A 3 -3.21 6.81 -20.30
CA PRO A 3 -3.38 5.46 -19.78
C PRO A 3 -4.56 5.41 -18.81
N ARG A 4 -5.31 4.30 -18.85
CA ARG A 4 -6.44 4.08 -17.93
C ARG A 4 -5.88 3.54 -16.62
N VAL A 5 -6.27 4.18 -15.52
CA VAL A 5 -5.99 3.72 -14.16
C VAL A 5 -7.28 3.27 -13.51
N VAL A 6 -7.25 2.12 -12.83
CA VAL A 6 -8.37 1.58 -12.04
C VAL A 6 -7.95 1.55 -10.58
N ILE A 7 -8.83 1.99 -9.68
CA ILE A 7 -8.60 1.89 -8.24
C ILE A 7 -9.36 0.69 -7.70
N GLU A 8 -8.66 -0.21 -7.01
CA GLU A 8 -9.27 -1.40 -6.40
C GLU A 8 -8.74 -1.66 -4.99
N PRO A 9 -9.54 -2.26 -4.10
CA PRO A 9 -9.08 -2.63 -2.78
C PRO A 9 -8.16 -3.85 -2.82
N ALA A 10 -7.09 -3.83 -2.04
CA ALA A 10 -6.33 -5.04 -1.75
C ALA A 10 -7.15 -5.95 -0.82
N VAL A 11 -7.47 -7.15 -1.29
CA VAL A 11 -8.25 -8.16 -0.54
C VAL A 11 -7.54 -9.51 -0.43
N THR A 12 -6.36 -9.65 -1.03
CA THR A 12 -5.56 -10.88 -1.02
C THR A 12 -4.13 -10.57 -0.55
N ALA A 13 -3.46 -11.57 0.03
CA ALA A 13 -2.07 -11.41 0.48
C ALA A 13 -1.11 -10.91 -0.63
N PRO A 14 -1.19 -11.38 -1.90
CA PRO A 14 -0.41 -10.81 -2.99
C PRO A 14 -0.69 -9.32 -3.24
N ALA A 15 -1.95 -8.89 -3.19
CA ALA A 15 -2.29 -7.48 -3.39
C ALA A 15 -1.73 -6.60 -2.25
N PHE A 16 -1.77 -7.08 -1.00
CA PHE A 16 -1.11 -6.39 0.11
C PHE A 16 0.41 -6.30 -0.08
N ALA A 17 1.05 -7.35 -0.62
CA ALA A 17 2.48 -7.34 -0.92
C ALA A 17 2.83 -6.35 -2.04
N GLU A 18 1.97 -6.17 -3.05
CA GLU A 18 2.14 -5.13 -4.07
C GLU A 18 2.11 -3.72 -3.47
N GLY A 19 1.17 -3.47 -2.56
CA GLY A 19 1.10 -2.19 -1.84
C GLY A 19 2.32 -1.93 -0.95
N ARG A 20 2.80 -2.97 -0.24
CA ARG A 20 4.05 -2.90 0.53
C ARG A 20 5.22 -2.45 -0.33
N ARG A 21 5.40 -3.08 -1.49
CA ARG A 21 6.50 -2.75 -2.43
C ARG A 21 6.45 -1.29 -2.86
N LEU A 22 5.26 -0.74 -3.07
CA LEU A 22 5.08 0.67 -3.45
C LEU A 22 5.41 1.63 -2.31
N PHE A 23 5.05 1.30 -1.06
CA PHE A 23 5.49 2.08 0.11
C PHE A 23 7.01 2.06 0.29
N GLU A 24 7.64 0.90 0.11
CA GLU A 24 9.11 0.76 0.19
C GLU A 24 9.81 1.55 -0.92
N ALA A 25 9.28 1.53 -2.14
CA ALA A 25 9.81 2.32 -3.26
C ALA A 25 9.71 3.83 -2.98
N TYR A 26 8.58 4.29 -2.43
CA TYR A 26 8.40 5.69 -2.03
C TYR A 26 9.34 6.09 -0.89
N ALA A 27 9.52 5.22 0.11
CA ALA A 27 10.46 5.42 1.20
C ALA A 27 11.90 5.61 0.70
N ALA A 28 12.33 4.76 -0.25
CA ALA A 28 13.64 4.82 -0.85
C ALA A 28 13.87 6.10 -1.67
N GLU A 29 12.85 6.61 -2.37
CA GLU A 29 12.92 7.85 -3.15
C GLU A 29 13.04 9.11 -2.27
N LEU A 30 12.42 9.10 -1.10
CA LEU A 30 12.42 10.25 -0.20
C LEU A 30 13.80 10.51 0.45
N GLU A 31 14.76 9.58 0.35
CA GLU A 31 16.04 9.59 1.12
C GLU A 31 15.85 9.77 2.65
N ILE A 32 14.61 9.62 3.13
CA ILE A 32 14.28 9.62 4.55
C ILE A 32 14.43 8.18 5.00
N ASP A 33 15.26 7.96 6.01
CA ASP A 33 15.38 6.66 6.65
C ASP A 33 14.08 6.37 7.43
N LEU A 34 13.06 5.88 6.72
CA LEU A 34 11.83 5.39 7.33
C LEU A 34 12.07 4.09 8.12
N CYS A 35 13.31 3.60 8.25
CA CYS A 35 13.73 2.55 9.19
C CYS A 35 13.58 2.94 10.67
N PHE A 36 12.57 3.73 11.04
CA PHE A 36 11.99 3.57 12.36
C PHE A 36 11.59 2.10 12.47
N GLN A 37 12.07 1.40 13.50
CA GLN A 37 11.80 -0.03 13.71
C GLN A 37 10.30 -0.39 13.65
N GLY A 38 9.41 0.60 13.78
CA GLY A 38 7.98 0.47 13.56
C GLY A 38 7.54 0.34 12.09
N PHE A 39 8.19 0.98 11.11
CA PHE A 39 7.69 1.04 9.73
C PHE A 39 7.78 -0.30 8.99
N GLU A 40 8.92 -0.99 9.05
CA GLU A 40 9.04 -2.33 8.47
C GLU A 40 8.07 -3.32 9.15
N GLN A 41 7.91 -3.20 10.47
CA GLN A 41 6.97 -4.03 11.24
C GLN A 41 5.51 -3.71 10.84
N GLU A 42 5.17 -2.45 10.63
CA GLU A 42 3.88 -1.94 10.17
C GLU A 42 3.58 -2.40 8.74
N LEU A 43 4.59 -2.40 7.86
CA LEU A 43 4.50 -2.93 6.50
C LEU A 43 4.30 -4.45 6.47
N ARG A 44 4.79 -5.20 7.46
CA ARG A 44 4.50 -6.64 7.61
C ARG A 44 3.07 -6.90 8.09
N THR A 45 2.40 -5.91 8.67
CA THR A 45 1.05 -6.01 9.21
C THR A 45 0.03 -5.15 8.46
N LEU A 46 0.31 -4.80 7.20
CA LEU A 46 -0.63 -4.04 6.35
C LEU A 46 -2.07 -4.62 6.33
N PRO A 47 -2.29 -5.95 6.23
CA PRO A 47 -3.63 -6.51 6.30
C PRO A 47 -4.35 -6.23 7.63
N GLN A 48 -3.63 -6.09 8.74
CA GLN A 48 -4.19 -5.84 10.05
C GLN A 48 -4.52 -4.36 10.26
N ILE A 49 -3.77 -3.47 9.62
CA ILE A 49 -3.88 -2.01 9.80
C ILE A 49 -4.81 -1.38 8.78
N TYR A 50 -4.69 -1.82 7.52
CA TYR A 50 -5.44 -1.28 6.40
C TYR A 50 -6.38 -2.33 5.78
N GLY A 51 -6.52 -3.50 6.38
CA GLY A 51 -7.54 -4.46 5.96
C GLY A 51 -8.92 -4.15 6.53
N PRO A 52 -9.97 -4.77 5.95
CA PRO A 52 -11.31 -4.68 6.51
C PRO A 52 -11.39 -5.31 7.92
N PRO A 53 -12.37 -4.90 8.76
CA PRO A 53 -13.43 -3.91 8.48
C PRO A 53 -13.02 -2.46 8.77
N ALA A 54 -11.98 -2.23 9.58
CA ALA A 54 -11.63 -0.89 10.09
C ALA A 54 -10.71 -0.09 9.15
N GLY A 55 -10.25 -0.69 8.05
CA GLY A 55 -9.35 -0.06 7.11
C GLY A 55 -9.56 -0.48 5.65
N ARG A 56 -8.83 0.21 4.79
CA ARG A 56 -8.76 -0.08 3.36
C ARG A 56 -7.38 0.26 2.81
N LEU A 57 -6.72 -0.73 2.21
CA LEU A 57 -5.59 -0.51 1.31
C LEU A 57 -6.12 -0.48 -0.13
N LEU A 58 -5.84 0.60 -0.84
CA LEU A 58 -6.26 0.82 -2.23
C LEU A 58 -5.03 0.79 -3.13
N LEU A 59 -5.14 0.06 -4.25
CA LEU A 59 -4.13 0.01 -5.29
C LEU A 59 -4.65 0.73 -6.53
N ALA A 60 -3.81 1.58 -7.10
CA ALA A 60 -3.99 2.10 -8.45
C ALA A 60 -3.33 1.13 -9.44
N ARG A 61 -4.12 0.53 -10.34
CA ARG A 61 -3.62 -0.35 -11.41
C ARG A 61 -3.63 0.34 -12.75
N MET A 62 -2.51 0.25 -13.44
CA MET A 62 -2.39 0.51 -14.87
C MET A 62 -2.11 -0.83 -15.54
N ASP A 63 -3.06 -1.31 -16.33
CA ASP A 63 -3.11 -2.71 -16.81
C ASP A 63 -3.02 -3.71 -15.64
N ALA A 64 -2.03 -4.61 -15.64
CA ALA A 64 -1.82 -5.59 -14.56
C ALA A 64 -0.94 -5.06 -13.42
N ALA A 65 -0.29 -3.91 -13.58
CA ALA A 65 0.71 -3.42 -12.64
C ALA A 65 0.10 -2.44 -11.62
N ALA A 66 0.36 -2.66 -10.33
CA ALA A 66 0.12 -1.65 -9.31
C ALA A 66 1.16 -0.52 -9.44
N VAL A 67 0.67 0.70 -9.62
CA VAL A 67 1.44 1.93 -9.84
C VAL A 67 1.25 2.99 -8.75
N GLY A 68 0.34 2.73 -7.80
CA GLY A 68 0.11 3.61 -6.65
C GLY A 68 -0.60 2.86 -5.53
N VAL A 69 -0.42 3.32 -4.30
CA VAL A 69 -1.00 2.73 -3.10
C VAL A 69 -1.46 3.83 -2.13
N VAL A 70 -2.60 3.60 -1.48
CA VAL A 70 -3.10 4.43 -0.38
C VAL A 70 -3.60 3.52 0.74
N GLY A 71 -3.16 3.77 1.97
CA GLY A 71 -3.70 3.13 3.17
C GLY A 71 -4.60 4.07 3.95
N VAL A 72 -5.82 3.65 4.23
CA VAL A 72 -6.78 4.36 5.08
C VAL A 72 -7.12 3.47 6.27
N ARG A 73 -7.04 4.02 7.48
CA ARG A 73 -7.44 3.34 8.72
C ARG A 73 -8.24 4.28 9.61
N ASP A 74 -9.16 3.71 10.36
CA ASP A 74 -9.79 4.40 11.48
C ASP A 74 -8.75 4.73 12.57
N LEU A 75 -8.93 5.86 13.27
CA LEU A 75 -8.08 6.29 14.39
C LEU A 75 -8.78 6.17 15.76
N GLY A 76 -10.06 5.81 15.78
CA GLY A 76 -10.88 5.75 17.00
C GLY A 76 -11.73 6.99 17.21
#